data_AF-A0A1M4TGC6-F1
#
_entry.id   AF-A0A1M4TGC6-F1
#
_cell.length_a   1.000
_cell.length_b   1.000
_cell.length_c   1.000
_cell.angle_alpha   90.00
_cell.angle_beta   90.00
_cell.angle_gamma   90.00
#
_symmetry.space_group_name_H-M   'P 1'
#
loop_
_entity.id
_entity.type
_entity.pdbx_description
1 polymer ?
#
loop_
_entity_poly.entity_id
_entity_poly.type
_entity_poly.pdbx_seq_one_letter_code
_entity_poly.pdbx_strand_id
1 'polypeptide(L)' 'MEERGRLFEIILKAKQGDKEAIEGIIRRFEPLIMGSIKDVDEEIKEEIRRDLIEIIIRAVRNFEIK' A
#
# COMPACT_ATOMS: atom_id res chain seq x y z
N MET A 1 12.02 -18.01 7.40
CA MET A 1 11.57 -17.47 6.10
C MET A 1 11.24 -16.01 6.34
N GLU A 2 12.10 -15.12 5.85
CA GLU A 2 12.19 -13.72 6.25
C GLU A 2 10.94 -12.92 5.90
N GLU A 3 10.70 -11.84 6.65
CA GLU A 3 9.57 -10.91 6.45
C GLU A 3 9.48 -10.35 5.02
N ARG A 4 10.63 -10.25 4.34
CA ARG A 4 10.75 -9.86 2.92
C ARG A 4 10.10 -10.87 1.97
N GLY A 5 10.23 -12.17 2.24
CA GLY A 5 9.60 -13.23 1.44
C GLY A 5 8.08 -13.14 1.50
N ARG A 6 7.52 -12.83 2.67
CA ARG A 6 6.08 -12.65 2.86
C ARG A 6 5.53 -11.42 2.13
N LEU A 7 6.24 -10.30 2.14
CA LEU A 7 5.81 -9.11 1.41
C LEU A 7 5.84 -9.33 -0.11
N PHE A 8 6.88 -10.00 -0.61
CA PHE A 8 7.00 -10.33 -2.03
C PHE A 8 5.84 -11.21 -2.52
N GLU A 9 5.49 -12.26 -1.78
CA GLU A 9 4.33 -13.12 -2.09
C GLU A 9 3.01 -12.33 -2.13
N ILE A 10 2.81 -11.42 -1.18
CA ILE A 10 1.62 -10.55 -1.14
C ILE A 10 1.59 -9.64 -2.38
N ILE A 11 2.72 -9.06 -2.79
CA ILE A 11 2.79 -8.21 -4.00
C ILE A 11 2.43 -9.03 -5.25
N LEU A 12 2.91 -10.27 -5.38
CA LEU A 12 2.58 -11.12 -6.52
C LEU A 12 1.08 -11.44 -6.59
N LYS A 13 0.46 -11.78 -5.45
CA LYS A 13 -0.99 -12.01 -5.38
C LYS A 13 -1.75 -10.73 -5.74
N ALA A 14 -1.36 -9.60 -5.17
CA ALA A 14 -1.98 -8.31 -5.43
C ALA A 14 -1.91 -7.91 -6.91
N LYS A 15 -0.78 -8.20 -7.59
CA LYS A 15 -0.63 -7.98 -9.04
C LYS A 15 -1.58 -8.83 -9.88
N GLN A 16 -1.96 -10.01 -9.41
CA GLN A 16 -2.95 -10.88 -10.05
C GLN A 16 -4.40 -10.45 -9.79
N GLY A 17 -4.62 -9.37 -9.04
CA GLY A 17 -5.95 -8.84 -8.71
C GLY A 17 -6.54 -9.39 -7.40
N ASP A 18 -5.72 -10.05 -6.58
CA ASP A 18 -6.12 -10.45 -5.22
C ASP A 18 -6.38 -9.21 -4.36
N LYS A 19 -7.65 -8.99 -4.04
CA LYS A 19 -8.10 -7.84 -3.24
C LYS A 19 -7.58 -7.89 -1.81
N GLU A 20 -7.52 -9.06 -1.19
CA GLU A 20 -7.02 -9.20 0.18
C GLU A 20 -5.53 -8.87 0.24
N ALA A 21 -4.78 -9.23 -0.79
CA ALA A 21 -3.38 -8.89 -0.90
C ALA A 21 -3.17 -7.38 -1.11
N ILE A 22 -3.99 -6.72 -1.94
CA ILE A 22 -3.96 -5.25 -2.11
C ILE A 22 -4.28 -4.56 -0.78
N GLU A 23 -5.35 -4.98 -0.09
CA GLU A 23 -5.70 -4.45 1.23
C GLU A 23 -4.58 -4.69 2.26
N GLY A 24 -3.94 -5.86 2.21
CA GLY A 24 -2.81 -6.19 3.08
C GLY A 24 -1.62 -5.24 2.89
N ILE A 25 -1.34 -4.83 1.65
CA ILE A 25 -0.31 -3.83 1.35
C ILE A 25 -0.73 -2.46 1.89
N ILE A 26 -1.97 -2.03 1.63
CA ILE A 26 -2.48 -0.74 2.12
C ILE A 26 -2.41 -0.68 3.64
N ARG A 27 -2.95 -1.68 4.36
CA ARG A 27 -2.93 -1.74 5.83
C ARG A 27 -1.52 -1.74 6.42
N ARG A 28 -0.53 -2.25 5.68
CA ARG A 28 0.87 -2.26 6.10
C ARG A 28 1.52 -0.88 5.98
N PHE A 29 1.24 -0.14 4.92
CA PHE A 29 1.95 1.10 4.60
C PHE A 29 1.21 2.38 4.98
N GLU A 30 -0.13 2.37 4.93
CA GLU A 30 -0.96 3.52 5.28
C GLU A 30 -0.64 4.08 6.68
N PRO A 31 -0.56 3.29 7.77
CA PRO A 31 -0.31 3.84 9.10
C PRO A 31 1.07 4.51 9.24
N LEU A 32 2.07 4.05 8.47
CA LEU A 32 3.42 4.60 8.49
C LEU A 32 3.45 6.04 7.93
N ILE A 33 2.60 6.30 6.93
CA ILE A 33 2.52 7.59 6.24
C ILE A 33 1.54 8.50 6.96
N MET A 34 0.34 8.00 7.29
CA MET A 34 -0.68 8.75 8.03
C MET A 34 -0.21 9.13 9.44
N GLY A 35 0.65 8.31 10.05
CA GLY A 35 1.28 8.61 11.34
C GLY A 35 2.17 9.85 11.33
N SER A 36 2.64 10.30 10.16
CA SER A 36 3.51 11.47 9.99
C SER A 36 2.73 12.78 9.79
N ILE A 37 1.42 12.71 9.55
CA ILE A 37 0.56 13.88 9.23
C ILE A 37 -0.56 14.08 10.26
N LYS A 38 -0.34 13.66 11.51
CA LYS A 38 -1.36 13.66 12.57
C LYS A 38 -1.99 15.02 12.85
N ASP A 39 -1.22 16.11 12.70
CA ASP A 39 -1.66 17.48 13.00
C ASP A 39 -2.19 18.23 11.77
N VAL A 40 -2.33 17.54 10.63
CA VAL A 40 -2.90 18.10 9.40
C VAL A 40 -4.42 18.07 9.46
N ASP A 41 -5.07 18.99 8.74
CA ASP A 41 -6.52 19.02 8.57
C ASP A 41 -7.08 17.70 8.01
N GLU A 42 -8.29 17.33 8.42
CA GLU A 42 -8.90 16.06 8.02
C GLU A 42 -9.26 15.98 6.53
N GLU A 43 -9.62 17.09 5.88
CA GLU A 43 -9.87 17.10 4.44
C GLU A 43 -8.58 16.74 3.67
N ILE A 44 -7.48 17.37 4.07
CA ILE A 44 -6.15 17.12 3.48
C ILE A 44 -5.70 15.68 3.79
N LYS A 45 -5.98 15.14 4.99
CA LYS A 45 -5.67 13.74 5.32
C LYS A 45 -6.43 12.76 4.44
N GLU A 46 -7.70 12.99 4.16
CA GLU A 46 -8.48 12.14 3.25
C GLU A 46 -7.95 12.21 1.81
N GLU A 47 -7.55 13.40 1.34
CA GLU A 47 -6.89 13.54 0.04
C GLU A 47 -5.59 12.73 -0.01
N ILE A 48 -4.71 12.90 0.97
CA ILE A 48 -3.44 12.16 1.05
C ILE A 48 -3.68 10.65 1.13
N ARG A 49 -4.69 10.20 1.88
CA ARG A 49 -5.03 8.78 1.98
C ARG A 49 -5.44 8.22 0.61
N ARG A 50 -6.29 8.94 -0.13
CA ARG A 50 -6.72 8.52 -1.47
C ARG A 50 -5.55 8.43 -2.44
N ASP A 51 -4.71 9.46 -2.47
CA ASP A 51 -3.52 9.50 -3.31
C ASP A 51 -2.55 8.37 -2.97
N LEU A 52 -2.36 8.10 -1.68
CA LEU A 52 -1.52 7.01 -1.21
C LEU A 52 -2.03 5.64 -1.71
N ILE A 53 -3.32 5.38 -1.56
CA ILE A 53 -3.93 4.14 -2.03
C ILE A 53 -3.74 3.99 -3.55
N GLU A 54 -3.95 5.06 -4.31
CA GLU A 54 -3.77 5.05 -5.76
C GLU A 54 -2.31 4.76 -6.15
N ILE A 55 -1.34 5.40 -5.48
CA ILE A 55 0.10 5.16 -5.69
C ILE A 55 0.44 3.71 -5.42
N ILE A 56 -0.05 3.13 -4.32
CA ILE A 56 0.17 1.73 -3.97
C ILE A 56 -0.36 0.80 -5.06
N ILE A 57 -1.61 1.02 -5.52
CA ILE A 57 -2.21 0.21 -6.58
C ILE A 57 -1.40 0.30 -7.87
N ARG A 58 -1.00 1.51 -8.28
CA ARG A 58 -0.17 1.72 -9.47
C ARG A 58 1.18 1.01 -9.34
N ALA A 59 1.84 1.12 -8.19
CA ALA A 59 3.12 0.47 -7.92
C ALA A 59 3.02 -1.06 -8.01
N VAL A 60 1.98 -1.65 -7.42
CA VAL A 60 1.72 -3.10 -7.49
C VAL A 60 1.49 -3.56 -8.93
N ARG A 61 0.68 -2.83 -9.71
CA ARG A 61 0.41 -3.18 -11.11
C ARG A 61 1.67 -3.16 -11.97
N ASN A 62 2.50 -2.14 -11.76
CA ASN A 62 3.75 -1.91 -12.51
C ASN A 62 4.95 -2.70 -11.96
N PHE A 63 4.79 -3.47 -10.89
CA PHE A 63 5.88 -4.24 -10.29
C PHE A 63 6.40 -5.31 -11.25
N GLU A 64 7.69 -5.29 -11.57
CA GLU A 64 8.35 -6.29 -12.41
C GLU A 64 9.35 -7.09 -11.59
N ILE A 65 9.38 -8.41 -11.81
CA ILE A 65 10.42 -9.28 -11.26
C ILE A 65 11.62 -9.15 -12.21
N LYS A 66 12.73 -8.61 -11.71
CA LYS A 66 14.04 -8.64 -12.39
C LYS A 66 14.89 -9.79 -11.87
#